data_AF-A0A9P0NBB4-F1
#
_entry.id   AF-A0A9P0NBB4-F1
#
_cell.length_a   1.000
_cell.length_b   1.000
_cell.length_c   1.000
_cell.angle_alpha   90.00
_cell.angle_beta   90.00
_cell.angle_gamma   90.00
#
_symmetry.space_group_name_H-M   'P 1'
#
loop_
_entity.id
_entity.type
_entity.pdbx_description
1 polymer ?
#
loop_
_entity_poly.entity_id
_entity_poly.type
_entity_poly.pdbx_seq_one_letter_code
_entity_poly.pdbx_strand_id
1 'polypeptide(L)'
;MSDKEEDAKENVDDAQDNIDEPQDNIDEPQDNIDEPQENFDEPQENLVDAEENVIETQENVVEVPENVVEVQENVVEVQENVDEVPENVDEAQENIEEDRQQFDEEVIGEIMEGGQEEEQEYQETDEEGEYEGEEDAESILTIYDPDDYISGAVSSPQSTIPPDIFEFEYSYGYNCHKFFNLCACDDMVVCFSSGSMITFLDVNTKQTWFRRSTTGGTVGSITSYRKDPNYRIVIAEDREGNQEPLIIMYTWPQMEMDAVLRDGTANGYAILDFSPDGELLASVGKEPDFNLTIWNWKRHKILLRTSAFTYGVHAVMFSPYCEGQLTTAGAAHIKFWKMAQTFTGLKLKGELGRFGKTEICDVLGVYPMPDEKVLSGCEWGNILVWEAGLVKLEVTQRGRKVCHNAPIIQFMLSAAGDEVTTIARDGCVRAWYWDTVDQADPPEDDPFVELNPVAETCVRTLSINTLFSFNASYSVLVHYRRGVIGRSEMKW
;
A
#
# COMPACT_ATOMS: atom_id res chain seq x y z
N MET A 1 48.94 72.68 -25.83
CA MET A 1 48.41 71.56 -26.62
C MET A 1 47.02 71.15 -26.15
N SER A 2 46.52 71.65 -25.00
CA SER A 2 45.14 71.44 -24.52
C SER A 2 44.10 72.31 -25.25
N ASP A 3 44.41 73.58 -25.51
CA ASP A 3 43.39 74.55 -25.96
C ASP A 3 43.02 74.41 -27.45
N LYS A 4 43.59 73.44 -28.17
CA LYS A 4 43.22 73.12 -29.56
C LYS A 4 42.40 71.83 -29.68
N GLU A 5 42.39 71.00 -28.64
CA GLU A 5 41.57 69.78 -28.60
C GLU A 5 40.17 70.06 -28.07
N GLU A 6 40.01 71.08 -27.22
CA GLU A 6 38.69 71.50 -26.71
C GLU A 6 37.84 72.17 -27.79
N ASP A 7 38.40 73.14 -28.54
CA ASP A 7 37.75 73.76 -29.70
C ASP A 7 37.40 72.75 -30.79
N ALA A 8 38.17 71.66 -30.91
CA ALA A 8 37.92 70.61 -31.89
C ALA A 8 36.78 69.66 -31.48
N LYS A 9 36.52 69.51 -30.18
CA LYS A 9 35.39 68.72 -29.68
C LYS A 9 34.08 69.50 -29.76
N GLU A 10 34.08 70.78 -29.38
CA GLU A 10 32.89 71.61 -29.44
C GLU A 10 32.34 71.72 -30.87
N ASN A 11 33.23 71.82 -31.88
CA ASN A 11 32.82 71.80 -33.29
C ASN A 11 32.32 70.45 -33.81
N VAL A 12 32.63 69.34 -33.13
CA VAL A 12 32.14 68.00 -33.50
C VAL A 12 30.79 67.75 -32.86
N ASP A 13 30.61 68.18 -31.62
CA ASP A 13 29.34 68.07 -30.90
C ASP A 13 28.28 68.98 -31.57
N ASP A 14 28.63 70.22 -31.95
CA ASP A 14 27.75 71.11 -32.74
C ASP A 14 27.40 70.54 -34.13
N ALA A 15 28.29 69.73 -34.71
CA ALA A 15 28.03 69.08 -36.00
C ALA A 15 27.11 67.86 -35.86
N GLN A 16 27.12 67.20 -34.69
CA GLN A 16 26.28 66.05 -34.39
C GLN A 16 24.84 66.49 -34.06
N ASP A 17 24.68 67.57 -33.28
CA ASP A 17 23.37 68.15 -32.98
C ASP A 17 22.63 68.65 -34.25
N ASN A 18 23.37 69.14 -35.26
CA ASN A 18 22.81 69.53 -36.56
C ASN A 18 22.40 68.34 -37.45
N ILE A 19 22.77 67.11 -37.09
CA ILE A 19 22.39 65.87 -37.78
C ILE A 19 21.22 65.20 -37.06
N ASP A 20 21.18 65.25 -35.73
CA ASP A 20 20.19 64.55 -34.93
C ASP A 20 18.83 65.28 -34.90
N GLU A 21 18.79 66.63 -34.85
CA GLU A 21 17.54 67.41 -34.90
C GLU A 21 16.63 67.18 -36.13
N PRO A 22 17.14 67.04 -37.37
CA PRO A 22 16.31 66.71 -38.53
C PRO A 22 15.92 65.23 -38.61
N GLN A 23 16.62 64.33 -37.89
CA GLN A 23 16.32 62.90 -37.85
C GLN A 23 15.10 62.61 -36.97
N ASP A 24 14.98 63.28 -35.82
CA ASP A 24 13.82 63.19 -34.93
C ASP A 24 12.53 63.71 -35.61
N ASN A 25 12.64 64.65 -36.56
CA ASN A 25 11.51 65.15 -37.36
C ASN A 25 11.05 64.16 -38.46
N ILE A 26 11.80 63.07 -38.70
CA ILE A 26 11.45 61.99 -39.64
C ILE A 26 10.86 60.79 -38.89
N ASP A 27 11.34 60.51 -37.67
CA ASP A 27 10.93 59.33 -36.91
C ASP A 27 9.56 59.52 -36.21
N GLU A 28 9.24 60.70 -35.66
CA GLU A 28 7.93 60.98 -35.03
C GLU A 28 6.67 60.76 -35.93
N PRO A 29 6.67 61.11 -37.23
CA PRO A 29 5.53 60.81 -38.10
C PRO A 29 5.49 59.35 -38.57
N GLN A 30 6.58 58.59 -38.45
CA GLN A 30 6.66 57.18 -38.84
C GLN A 30 5.97 56.28 -37.78
N ASP A 31 6.18 56.56 -36.50
CA ASP A 31 5.49 55.88 -35.39
C ASP A 31 3.96 56.07 -35.43
N ASN A 32 3.48 57.22 -35.92
CA ASN A 32 2.06 57.50 -36.12
C ASN A 32 1.43 56.72 -37.30
N ILE A 33 2.24 56.04 -38.12
CA ILE A 33 1.78 55.18 -39.23
C ILE A 33 1.82 53.70 -38.82
N ASP A 34 2.79 53.31 -37.99
CA ASP A 34 3.00 51.91 -37.61
C ASP A 34 2.03 51.44 -36.50
N GLU A 35 1.69 52.27 -35.50
CA GLU A 35 0.73 51.92 -34.43
C GLU A 35 -0.68 51.50 -34.91
N PRO A 36 -1.31 52.15 -35.93
CA PRO A 36 -2.59 51.70 -36.46
C PRO A 36 -2.50 50.48 -37.39
N GLN A 37 -1.31 50.10 -37.89
CA GLN A 37 -1.12 48.87 -38.67
C GLN A 37 -1.08 47.63 -37.77
N GLU A 38 -0.43 47.70 -36.59
CA GLU A 38 -0.45 46.59 -35.62
C GLU A 38 -1.89 46.27 -35.13
N ASN A 39 -2.74 47.29 -34.97
CA ASN A 39 -4.16 47.11 -34.64
C ASN A 39 -5.00 46.46 -35.77
N PHE A 40 -4.47 46.35 -36.99
CA PHE A 40 -5.10 45.66 -38.11
C PHE A 40 -4.60 44.22 -38.27
N ASP A 41 -3.36 43.94 -37.89
CA ASP A 41 -2.71 42.64 -38.07
C ASP A 41 -3.04 41.64 -36.95
N GLU A 42 -3.14 42.08 -35.68
CA GLU A 42 -3.55 41.22 -34.55
C GLU A 42 -4.89 40.48 -34.74
N PRO A 43 -5.98 41.12 -35.20
CA PRO A 43 -7.24 40.39 -35.44
C PRO A 43 -7.18 39.46 -36.66
N GLN A 44 -6.24 39.64 -37.59
CA GLN A 44 -6.04 38.71 -38.70
C GLN A 44 -5.31 37.43 -38.27
N GLU A 45 -4.30 37.52 -37.39
CA GLU A 45 -3.66 36.33 -36.81
C GLU A 45 -4.66 35.49 -36.01
N ASN A 46 -5.50 36.15 -35.17
CA ASN A 46 -6.55 35.45 -34.42
C ASN A 46 -7.61 34.76 -35.31
N LEU A 47 -7.84 35.25 -36.53
CA LEU A 47 -8.72 34.61 -37.50
C LEU A 47 -8.07 33.39 -38.15
N VAL A 48 -6.76 33.43 -38.41
CA VAL A 48 -6.00 32.29 -38.94
C VAL A 48 -5.95 31.16 -37.89
N ASP A 49 -5.70 31.48 -36.62
CA ASP A 49 -5.70 30.49 -35.53
C ASP A 49 -7.10 29.87 -35.33
N ALA A 50 -8.17 30.67 -35.48
CA ALA A 50 -9.53 30.16 -35.42
C ALA A 50 -9.87 29.24 -36.61
N GLU A 51 -9.36 29.54 -37.81
CA GLU A 51 -9.52 28.68 -38.99
C GLU A 51 -8.73 27.37 -38.84
N GLU A 52 -7.50 27.38 -38.30
CA GLU A 52 -6.73 26.17 -38.01
C GLU A 52 -7.44 25.28 -36.97
N ASN A 53 -7.97 25.85 -35.88
CA ASN A 53 -8.74 25.09 -34.89
C ASN A 53 -10.04 24.47 -35.48
N VAL A 54 -10.67 25.15 -36.44
CA VAL A 54 -11.85 24.63 -37.16
C VAL A 54 -11.47 23.50 -38.11
N ILE A 55 -10.30 23.56 -38.74
CA ILE A 55 -9.78 22.47 -39.58
C ILE A 55 -9.43 21.25 -38.72
N GLU A 56 -8.74 21.44 -37.60
CA GLU A 56 -8.39 20.35 -36.67
C GLU A 56 -9.65 19.68 -36.07
N THR A 57 -10.68 20.46 -35.74
CA THR A 57 -11.96 19.90 -35.30
C THR A 57 -12.72 19.19 -36.43
N GLN A 58 -12.60 19.64 -37.68
CA GLN A 58 -13.19 18.92 -38.83
C GLN A 58 -12.46 17.61 -39.13
N GLU A 59 -11.13 17.57 -39.02
CA GLU A 59 -10.35 16.33 -39.16
C GLU A 59 -10.70 15.34 -38.06
N ASN A 60 -10.77 15.79 -36.80
CA ASN A 60 -11.22 14.95 -35.68
C ASN A 60 -12.64 14.39 -35.90
N VAL A 61 -13.58 15.16 -36.48
CA VAL A 61 -14.95 14.70 -36.78
C VAL A 61 -14.98 13.68 -37.92
N VAL A 62 -14.01 13.68 -38.83
CA VAL A 62 -13.85 12.69 -39.91
C VAL A 62 -13.16 11.41 -39.40
N GLU A 63 -12.32 11.48 -38.38
CA GLU A 63 -11.74 10.29 -37.72
C GLU A 63 -12.72 9.55 -36.82
N VAL A 64 -13.76 10.21 -36.27
CA VAL A 64 -14.80 9.54 -35.47
C VAL A 64 -15.50 8.40 -36.24
N PRO A 65 -15.98 8.56 -37.50
CA PRO A 65 -16.62 7.46 -38.22
C PRO A 65 -15.67 6.32 -38.60
N GLU A 66 -14.37 6.55 -38.81
CA GLU A 66 -13.40 5.46 -39.06
C GLU A 66 -13.13 4.64 -37.79
N ASN A 67 -12.92 5.32 -36.65
CA ASN A 67 -12.80 4.67 -35.35
C ASN A 67 -14.09 3.93 -34.92
N VAL A 68 -15.27 4.42 -35.31
CA VAL A 68 -16.54 3.74 -35.05
C VAL A 68 -16.71 2.48 -35.91
N VAL A 69 -16.16 2.44 -37.13
CA VAL A 69 -16.16 1.23 -37.97
C VAL A 69 -15.19 0.19 -37.42
N GLU A 70 -13.99 0.59 -36.99
CA GLU A 70 -13.02 -0.29 -36.32
C GLU A 70 -13.57 -0.83 -34.99
N VAL A 71 -14.25 0.01 -34.20
CA VAL A 71 -14.92 -0.43 -32.95
C VAL A 71 -16.08 -1.37 -33.25
N GLN A 72 -16.82 -1.20 -34.36
CA GLN A 72 -17.88 -2.13 -34.73
C GLN A 72 -17.36 -3.50 -35.17
N GLU A 73 -16.23 -3.55 -35.90
CA GLU A 73 -15.58 -4.82 -36.25
C GLU A 73 -15.01 -5.51 -35.00
N ASN A 74 -14.36 -4.77 -34.11
CA ASN A 74 -13.87 -5.29 -32.82
C ASN A 74 -15.01 -5.75 -31.90
N VAL A 75 -16.18 -5.10 -31.93
CA VAL A 75 -17.36 -5.53 -31.15
C VAL A 75 -17.96 -6.82 -31.70
N VAL A 76 -17.86 -7.08 -33.02
CA VAL A 76 -18.30 -8.37 -33.61
C VAL A 76 -17.35 -9.50 -33.21
N GLU A 77 -16.03 -9.29 -33.23
CA GLU A 77 -15.07 -10.29 -32.72
C GLU A 77 -15.19 -10.51 -31.20
N VAL A 78 -15.44 -9.45 -30.42
CA VAL A 78 -15.69 -9.59 -28.97
C VAL A 78 -17.01 -10.30 -28.70
N GLN A 79 -18.05 -10.11 -29.52
CA GLN A 79 -19.32 -10.81 -29.35
C GLN A 79 -19.20 -12.32 -29.64
N GLU A 80 -18.42 -12.72 -30.65
CA GLU A 80 -18.12 -14.13 -30.90
C GLU A 80 -17.31 -14.76 -29.75
N ASN A 81 -16.35 -14.03 -29.18
CA ASN A 81 -15.61 -14.48 -27.99
C ASN A 81 -16.50 -14.52 -26.72
N VAL A 82 -17.49 -13.65 -26.59
CA VAL A 82 -18.44 -13.63 -25.47
C VAL A 82 -19.44 -14.78 -25.54
N ASP A 83 -19.75 -15.30 -26.74
CA ASP A 83 -20.61 -16.48 -26.90
C ASP A 83 -19.86 -17.81 -26.61
N GLU A 84 -18.52 -17.81 -26.62
CA GLU A 84 -17.67 -18.94 -26.17
C GLU A 84 -17.40 -18.93 -24.64
N VAL A 85 -17.63 -17.81 -23.96
CA VAL A 85 -17.44 -17.70 -22.50
C VAL A 85 -18.41 -18.56 -21.69
N PRO A 86 -19.71 -18.70 -22.03
CA PRO A 86 -20.64 -19.57 -21.30
C PRO A 86 -20.22 -21.04 -21.31
N GLU A 87 -19.75 -21.58 -22.44
CA GLU A 87 -19.31 -23.00 -22.51
C GLU A 87 -18.04 -23.24 -21.69
N ASN A 88 -17.08 -22.30 -21.72
CA ASN A 88 -15.87 -22.39 -20.89
C ASN A 88 -16.14 -22.11 -19.40
N VAL A 89 -17.17 -21.32 -19.08
CA VAL A 89 -17.60 -21.05 -17.70
C VAL A 89 -18.38 -22.22 -17.12
N ASP A 90 -19.20 -22.91 -17.92
CA ASP A 90 -19.90 -24.13 -17.50
C ASP A 90 -18.90 -25.28 -17.29
N GLU A 91 -17.90 -25.46 -18.18
CA GLU A 91 -16.81 -26.42 -17.96
C GLU A 91 -15.92 -26.03 -16.76
N ALA A 92 -15.63 -24.74 -16.56
CA ALA A 92 -14.88 -24.29 -15.38
C ALA A 92 -15.69 -24.42 -14.09
N GLN A 93 -17.02 -24.24 -14.13
CA GLN A 93 -17.89 -24.46 -12.98
C GLN A 93 -17.99 -25.94 -12.64
N GLU A 94 -18.11 -26.84 -13.62
CA GLU A 94 -18.06 -28.29 -13.37
C GLU A 94 -16.71 -28.72 -12.78
N ASN A 95 -15.58 -28.19 -13.29
CA ASN A 95 -14.26 -28.48 -12.72
C ASN A 95 -14.09 -27.92 -11.29
N ILE A 96 -14.61 -26.72 -11.00
CA ILE A 96 -14.60 -26.13 -9.66
C ILE A 96 -15.52 -26.91 -8.69
N GLU A 97 -16.63 -27.45 -9.18
CA GLU A 97 -17.56 -28.24 -8.38
C GLU A 97 -17.01 -29.67 -8.12
N GLU A 98 -16.26 -30.24 -9.06
CA GLU A 98 -15.47 -31.46 -8.86
C GLU A 98 -14.28 -31.25 -7.91
N ASP A 99 -13.53 -30.15 -8.04
CA ASP A 99 -12.44 -29.78 -7.11
C ASP A 99 -12.97 -29.46 -5.70
N ARG A 100 -14.15 -28.83 -5.60
CA ARG A 100 -14.83 -28.58 -4.32
C ARG A 100 -15.32 -29.88 -3.68
N GLN A 101 -15.84 -30.83 -4.47
CA GLN A 101 -16.23 -32.14 -3.95
C GLN A 101 -15.01 -32.97 -3.52
N GLN A 102 -13.87 -32.87 -4.22
CA GLN A 102 -12.60 -33.44 -3.77
C GLN A 102 -12.08 -32.78 -2.49
N PHE A 103 -12.15 -31.45 -2.39
CA PHE A 103 -11.77 -30.70 -1.20
C PHE A 103 -12.65 -31.07 0.01
N ASP A 104 -13.96 -31.15 -0.18
CA ASP A 104 -14.90 -31.58 0.85
C ASP A 104 -14.65 -33.04 1.24
N GLU A 105 -14.36 -33.96 0.31
CA GLU A 105 -14.03 -35.37 0.62
C GLU A 105 -12.67 -35.55 1.30
N GLU A 106 -11.66 -34.72 0.99
CA GLU A 106 -10.31 -34.81 1.57
C GLU A 106 -10.29 -34.22 2.99
N VAL A 107 -10.94 -33.07 3.20
CA VAL A 107 -11.13 -32.45 4.53
C VAL A 107 -12.06 -33.31 5.40
N ILE A 108 -13.16 -33.84 4.85
CA ILE A 108 -14.04 -34.77 5.58
C ILE A 108 -13.36 -36.12 5.80
N GLY A 109 -12.50 -36.59 4.90
CA GLY A 109 -11.73 -37.82 5.04
C GLY A 109 -10.72 -37.76 6.20
N GLU A 110 -10.01 -36.64 6.33
CA GLU A 110 -9.13 -36.40 7.49
C GLU A 110 -9.91 -36.22 8.81
N ILE A 111 -11.15 -35.72 8.75
CA ILE A 111 -12.03 -35.57 9.94
C ILE A 111 -12.74 -36.88 10.32
N MET A 112 -13.12 -37.73 9.36
CA MET A 112 -13.90 -38.96 9.60
C MET A 112 -13.05 -40.19 9.92
N GLU A 113 -11.77 -40.25 9.54
CA GLU A 113 -10.86 -41.30 10.03
C GLU A 113 -10.49 -41.13 11.52
N GLY A 114 -10.84 -40.00 12.16
CA GLY A 114 -10.78 -39.80 13.62
C GLY A 114 -12.06 -40.18 14.38
N GLY A 115 -13.09 -40.69 13.69
CA GLY A 115 -14.43 -40.88 14.23
C GLY A 115 -14.76 -42.30 14.71
N GLN A 116 -13.94 -42.92 15.55
CA GLN A 116 -14.38 -44.03 16.40
C GLN A 116 -13.94 -43.79 17.85
N GLU A 117 -14.95 -43.81 18.73
CA GLU A 117 -14.91 -43.58 20.17
C GLU A 117 -13.62 -44.06 20.86
N GLU A 118 -12.69 -43.12 21.10
CA GLU A 118 -11.75 -43.13 22.21
C GLU A 118 -11.24 -41.69 22.39
N GLU A 119 -11.31 -41.16 23.61
CA GLU A 119 -10.70 -39.89 24.00
C GLU A 119 -9.20 -39.92 23.65
N GLN A 120 -8.81 -39.33 22.52
CA GLN A 120 -7.40 -39.15 22.17
C GLN A 120 -7.11 -37.65 22.08
N GLU A 121 -6.23 -37.21 22.97
CA GLU A 121 -5.59 -35.89 22.93
C GLU A 121 -5.11 -35.59 21.52
N TYR A 122 -5.62 -34.50 20.92
CA TYR A 122 -4.91 -33.85 19.83
C TYR A 122 -3.51 -33.50 20.36
N GLN A 123 -2.50 -34.22 19.92
CA GLN A 123 -1.13 -33.80 20.17
C GLN A 123 -0.88 -32.54 19.37
N GLU A 124 -1.01 -31.39 20.04
CA GLU A 124 -0.42 -30.14 19.63
C GLU A 124 1.06 -30.40 19.35
N THR A 125 1.46 -30.42 18.08
CA THR A 125 2.85 -30.14 17.75
C THR A 125 3.03 -28.65 18.01
N ASP A 126 3.48 -28.32 19.22
CA ASP A 126 4.04 -27.00 19.56
C ASP A 126 5.14 -26.67 18.53
N GLU A 127 4.78 -25.97 17.45
CA GLU A 127 5.75 -25.40 16.52
C GLU A 127 6.45 -24.26 17.25
N GLU A 128 7.51 -24.60 17.97
CA GLU A 128 8.34 -23.62 18.67
C GLU A 128 9.42 -23.09 17.72
N GLY A 129 9.40 -21.78 17.46
CA GLY A 129 10.48 -21.12 16.73
C GLY A 129 11.79 -21.16 17.54
N GLU A 130 12.86 -21.65 16.94
CA GLU A 130 14.19 -21.71 17.57
C GLU A 130 14.90 -20.35 17.52
N TYR A 131 15.69 -20.08 18.56
CA TYR A 131 16.53 -18.89 18.65
C TYR A 131 17.76 -19.03 17.74
N GLU A 132 17.91 -18.14 16.77
CA GLU A 132 19.05 -18.15 15.83
C GLU A 132 20.19 -17.19 16.23
N GLY A 133 20.14 -16.57 17.43
CA GLY A 133 21.13 -15.59 17.86
C GLY A 133 22.34 -16.15 18.61
N GLU A 134 23.57 -15.84 18.19
CA GLU A 134 24.77 -15.93 19.06
C GLU A 134 24.95 -14.63 19.88
N GLU A 135 25.43 -14.77 21.13
CA GLU A 135 25.64 -13.69 22.11
C GLU A 135 26.54 -12.54 21.57
N ASP A 136 26.07 -11.32 21.81
CA ASP A 136 26.75 -10.01 21.82
C ASP A 136 28.04 -9.85 21.00
N ALA A 137 27.85 -9.62 19.69
CA ALA A 137 28.72 -8.72 18.95
C ALA A 137 28.05 -7.34 18.94
N GLU A 138 28.76 -6.29 19.36
CA GLU A 138 28.33 -4.90 19.20
C GLU A 138 27.86 -4.68 17.77
N SER A 139 26.75 -3.95 17.58
CA SER A 139 26.25 -3.56 16.26
C SER A 139 27.35 -2.80 15.53
N ILE A 140 28.08 -3.48 14.65
CA ILE A 140 29.04 -2.84 13.78
C ILE A 140 28.20 -1.89 12.92
N LEU A 141 28.46 -0.58 13.02
CA LEU A 141 27.90 0.42 12.12
C LEU A 141 28.19 -0.03 10.69
N THR A 142 27.16 -0.57 10.04
CA THR A 142 27.27 -1.06 8.67
C THR A 142 27.02 0.14 7.77
N ILE A 143 28.05 0.52 7.01
CA ILE A 143 27.93 1.60 6.03
C ILE A 143 27.44 0.96 4.73
N TYR A 144 26.30 1.43 4.23
CA TYR A 144 25.75 1.03 2.95
C TYR A 144 26.10 2.07 1.90
N ASP A 145 26.52 1.61 0.72
CA ASP A 145 26.62 2.47 -0.46
C ASP A 145 25.23 2.49 -1.14
N PRO A 146 24.52 3.64 -1.21
CA PRO A 146 23.19 3.70 -1.79
C PRO A 146 23.13 3.19 -3.25
N ASP A 147 24.23 3.29 -3.99
CA ASP A 147 24.31 2.86 -5.39
C ASP A 147 24.23 1.33 -5.54
N ASP A 148 24.58 0.58 -4.49
CA ASP A 148 24.43 -0.88 -4.44
C ASP A 148 22.97 -1.32 -4.20
N TYR A 149 22.10 -0.39 -3.81
CA TYR A 149 20.73 -0.63 -3.34
C TYR A 149 19.66 0.06 -4.20
N ILE A 150 19.92 0.09 -5.51
CA ILE A 150 19.01 0.55 -6.55
C ILE A 150 19.17 -0.37 -7.75
N SER A 151 18.08 -0.95 -8.24
CA SER A 151 18.14 -1.79 -9.44
C SER A 151 18.45 -0.98 -10.70
N GLY A 152 19.48 -1.43 -11.40
CA GLY A 152 19.98 -0.83 -12.63
C GLY A 152 19.78 -1.72 -13.86
N ALA A 153 20.04 -1.15 -15.04
CA ALA A 153 20.05 -1.92 -16.28
C ALA A 153 21.23 -2.90 -16.30
N VAL A 154 20.96 -4.15 -16.70
CA VAL A 154 22.00 -5.17 -16.85
C VAL A 154 22.40 -5.30 -18.32
N SER A 155 23.69 -5.09 -18.62
CA SER A 155 24.24 -5.28 -19.96
C SER A 155 24.96 -6.62 -20.06
N SER A 156 24.74 -7.34 -21.15
CA SER A 156 25.53 -8.54 -21.43
C SER A 156 27.00 -8.16 -21.70
N PRO A 157 27.98 -9.03 -21.42
CA PRO A 157 29.40 -8.71 -21.59
C PRO A 157 29.82 -8.31 -23.02
N GLN A 158 29.02 -8.69 -24.02
CA GLN A 158 29.27 -8.37 -25.44
C GLN A 158 28.40 -7.21 -25.95
N SER A 159 27.56 -6.62 -25.09
CA SER A 159 26.70 -5.51 -25.46
C SER A 159 27.52 -4.28 -25.82
N THR A 160 27.18 -3.66 -26.95
CA THR A 160 27.70 -2.35 -27.36
C THR A 160 26.72 -1.22 -27.01
N ILE A 161 25.58 -1.55 -26.41
CA ILE A 161 24.54 -0.58 -26.03
C ILE A 161 24.97 0.08 -24.72
N PRO A 162 25.05 1.43 -24.66
CA PRO A 162 25.32 2.14 -23.40
C PRO A 162 24.22 1.86 -22.35
N PRO A 163 24.57 1.74 -21.07
CA PRO A 163 23.60 1.41 -20.01
C PRO A 163 22.59 2.54 -19.71
N ASP A 164 22.90 3.76 -20.13
CA ASP A 164 22.19 5.01 -19.87
C ASP A 164 21.36 5.50 -21.07
N ILE A 165 20.99 4.60 -21.99
CA ILE A 165 20.22 4.95 -23.20
C ILE A 165 18.79 5.41 -22.91
N PHE A 166 18.22 4.98 -21.78
CA PHE A 166 16.89 5.38 -21.33
C PHE A 166 16.98 6.09 -20.00
N GLU A 167 16.32 7.24 -19.92
CA GLU A 167 16.08 7.95 -18.66
C GLU A 167 14.66 7.63 -18.17
N PHE A 168 14.54 7.35 -16.88
CA PHE A 168 13.24 7.17 -16.27
C PHE A 168 12.57 8.54 -16.08
N GLU A 169 11.43 8.76 -16.74
CA GLU A 169 10.68 10.01 -16.62
C GLU A 169 9.59 9.93 -15.54
N TYR A 170 8.72 8.91 -15.61
CA TYR A 170 7.59 8.80 -14.70
C TYR A 170 7.06 7.36 -14.59
N SER A 171 6.44 7.03 -13.46
CA SER A 171 5.76 5.75 -13.23
C SER A 171 4.29 6.00 -12.94
N TYR A 172 3.42 5.55 -13.84
CA TYR A 172 1.97 5.64 -13.67
C TYR A 172 1.42 4.41 -12.97
N GLY A 173 0.40 4.62 -12.13
CA GLY A 173 -0.41 3.55 -11.56
C GLY A 173 -0.14 3.27 -10.08
N TYR A 174 -1.12 2.61 -9.47
CA TYR A 174 -1.11 2.11 -8.11
C TYR A 174 -1.63 0.67 -8.16
N ASN A 175 -0.92 -0.26 -7.53
CA ASN A 175 -1.39 -1.64 -7.45
C ASN A 175 -2.55 -1.74 -6.44
N CYS A 176 -3.77 -1.79 -6.95
CA CYS A 176 -5.01 -1.85 -6.17
C CYS A 176 -5.43 -3.26 -5.75
N HIS A 177 -4.78 -4.29 -6.27
CA HIS A 177 -5.00 -5.68 -5.87
C HIS A 177 -4.24 -6.03 -4.59
N LYS A 178 -3.16 -5.30 -4.30
CA LYS A 178 -2.36 -5.47 -3.10
C LYS A 178 -3.03 -4.82 -1.89
N PHE A 179 -3.21 -5.61 -0.83
CA PHE A 179 -3.64 -5.11 0.48
C PHE A 179 -2.53 -4.27 1.12
N PHE A 180 -2.91 -3.22 1.87
CA PHE A 180 -1.96 -2.42 2.65
C PHE A 180 -0.78 -1.85 1.83
N ASN A 181 -1.01 -1.50 0.56
CA ASN A 181 0.02 -1.00 -0.36
C ASN A 181 0.29 0.51 -0.24
N LEU A 182 -0.43 1.20 0.62
CA LEU A 182 -0.23 2.62 0.91
C LEU A 182 0.37 2.73 2.31
N CYS A 183 1.28 3.67 2.52
CA CYS A 183 1.92 3.90 3.81
C CYS A 183 2.19 5.39 4.02
N ALA A 184 1.92 5.91 5.21
CA ALA A 184 2.27 7.30 5.55
C ALA A 184 3.74 7.39 5.95
N CYS A 185 4.50 8.21 5.24
CA CYS A 185 5.90 8.51 5.57
C CYS A 185 5.95 9.49 6.75
N ASP A 186 5.16 10.56 6.63
CA ASP A 186 4.93 11.57 7.67
C ASP A 186 3.51 12.13 7.55
N ASP A 187 3.29 13.35 8.03
CA ASP A 187 1.99 14.03 8.02
C ASP A 187 1.61 14.63 6.65
N MET A 188 2.52 14.67 5.69
CA MET A 188 2.33 15.28 4.37
C MET A 188 2.56 14.30 3.22
N VAL A 189 3.42 13.30 3.42
CA VAL A 189 3.89 12.40 2.36
C VAL A 189 3.41 10.98 2.61
N VAL A 190 2.89 10.36 1.56
CA VAL A 190 2.58 8.93 1.52
C VAL A 190 3.45 8.23 0.49
N CYS A 191 3.73 6.96 0.69
CA CYS A 191 4.39 6.11 -0.28
C CYS A 191 3.56 4.86 -0.58
N PHE A 192 3.75 4.32 -1.78
CA PHE A 192 3.14 3.09 -2.23
C PHE A 192 3.99 2.43 -3.32
N SER A 193 3.75 1.15 -3.59
CA SER A 193 4.46 0.43 -4.66
C SER A 193 3.60 0.13 -5.88
N SER A 194 4.24 0.13 -7.04
CA SER A 194 3.69 -0.40 -8.30
C SER A 194 4.79 -1.19 -9.01
N GLY A 195 4.70 -2.53 -8.95
CA GLY A 195 5.78 -3.40 -9.41
C GLY A 195 7.05 -3.18 -8.59
N SER A 196 8.15 -2.87 -9.28
CA SER A 196 9.47 -2.58 -8.71
C SER A 196 9.69 -1.11 -8.37
N MET A 197 8.67 -0.26 -8.53
CA MET A 197 8.77 1.16 -8.25
C MET A 197 8.06 1.54 -6.96
N ILE A 198 8.74 2.32 -6.13
CA ILE A 198 8.17 3.00 -4.96
C ILE A 198 7.88 4.44 -5.36
N THR A 199 6.62 4.83 -5.24
CA THR A 199 6.16 6.19 -5.49
C THR A 199 5.95 6.89 -4.16
N PHE A 200 6.50 8.08 -4.01
CA PHE A 200 6.21 9.01 -2.93
C PHE A 200 5.32 10.12 -3.48
N LEU A 201 4.33 10.52 -2.69
CA LEU A 201 3.36 11.55 -3.04
C LEU A 201 3.18 12.49 -1.86
N ASP A 202 3.53 13.75 -2.07
CA ASP A 202 3.11 14.83 -1.18
C ASP A 202 1.61 15.10 -1.41
N VAL A 203 0.81 14.85 -0.39
CA VAL A 203 -0.66 14.93 -0.45
C VAL A 203 -1.14 16.37 -0.61
N ASN A 204 -0.37 17.37 -0.15
CA ASN A 204 -0.73 18.78 -0.28
C ASN A 204 -0.33 19.33 -1.65
N THR A 205 0.94 19.18 -2.04
CA THR A 205 1.47 19.77 -3.28
C THR A 205 1.16 18.94 -4.51
N LYS A 206 0.78 17.66 -4.33
CA LYS A 206 0.60 16.65 -5.38
C LYS A 206 1.87 16.30 -6.14
N GLN A 207 3.04 16.72 -5.63
CA GLN A 207 4.31 16.33 -6.21
C GLN A 207 4.60 14.87 -5.93
N THR A 208 5.16 14.20 -6.93
CA THR A 208 5.55 12.79 -6.86
C THR A 208 7.02 12.64 -7.19
N TRP A 209 7.66 11.68 -6.52
CA TRP A 209 9.01 11.23 -6.85
C TRP A 209 9.11 9.73 -6.64
N PHE A 210 10.14 9.13 -7.22
CA PHE A 210 10.20 7.68 -7.37
C PHE A 210 11.54 7.14 -6.89
N ARG A 211 11.50 5.91 -6.38
CA ARG A 211 12.68 5.12 -6.07
C ARG A 211 12.46 3.71 -6.61
N ARG A 212 13.45 3.16 -7.29
CA ARG A 212 13.44 1.75 -7.70
C ARG A 212 13.76 0.83 -6.53
N SER A 213 13.18 -0.37 -6.54
CA SER A 213 13.59 -1.46 -5.67
C SER A 213 15.05 -1.81 -5.91
N THR A 214 15.72 -2.38 -4.91
CA THR A 214 17.08 -2.93 -4.99
C THR A 214 17.11 -4.20 -5.81
N THR A 215 16.21 -5.16 -5.54
CA THR A 215 16.24 -6.46 -6.21
C THR A 215 15.86 -6.36 -7.70
N GLY A 216 15.16 -5.29 -8.08
CA GLY A 216 14.48 -5.17 -9.37
C GLY A 216 13.15 -5.92 -9.41
N GLY A 217 12.86 -6.68 -8.35
CA GLY A 217 11.61 -7.39 -8.14
C GLY A 217 10.52 -6.50 -7.60
N THR A 218 9.36 -7.13 -7.39
CA THR A 218 8.18 -6.47 -6.87
C THR A 218 8.40 -6.08 -5.40
N VAL A 219 7.90 -4.93 -4.99
CA VAL A 219 7.88 -4.59 -3.57
C VAL A 219 6.75 -5.36 -2.90
N GLY A 220 7.09 -6.23 -1.96
CA GLY A 220 6.19 -7.13 -1.26
C GLY A 220 5.36 -6.41 -0.18
N SER A 221 5.96 -5.53 0.60
CA SER A 221 5.27 -4.77 1.66
C SER A 221 5.99 -3.45 1.95
N ILE A 222 5.25 -2.43 2.39
CA ILE A 222 5.79 -1.16 2.84
C ILE A 222 5.15 -0.81 4.18
N THR A 223 5.95 -0.47 5.17
CA THR A 223 5.46 0.00 6.48
C THR A 223 6.31 1.16 6.98
N SER A 224 5.81 1.87 8.00
CA SER A 224 6.55 2.96 8.63
C SER A 224 6.42 2.92 10.14
N TYR A 225 7.48 3.37 10.82
CA TYR A 225 7.49 3.54 12.26
C TYR A 225 7.69 5.01 12.61
N ARG A 226 6.56 5.69 12.83
CA ARG A 226 6.48 7.15 13.11
C ARG A 226 6.61 7.49 14.60
N LYS A 227 6.82 6.52 15.49
CA LYS A 227 7.06 6.78 16.92
C LYS A 227 8.54 7.01 17.23
N ASP A 228 9.43 6.66 16.32
CA ASP A 228 10.87 6.90 16.46
C ASP A 228 11.23 8.37 16.16
N PRO A 229 12.22 8.97 16.85
CA PRO A 229 12.65 10.35 16.58
C PRO A 229 13.09 10.64 15.15
N ASN A 230 13.63 9.64 14.44
CA ASN A 230 14.15 9.80 13.08
C ASN A 230 13.18 9.33 12.00
N TYR A 231 11.98 8.82 12.37
CA TYR A 231 10.99 8.17 11.51
C TYR A 231 11.58 7.12 10.55
N ARG A 232 11.01 5.92 10.51
CA ARG A 232 11.52 4.88 9.60
C ARG A 232 10.51 4.49 8.55
N ILE A 233 10.98 4.36 7.32
CA ILE A 233 10.27 3.68 6.23
C ILE A 233 10.95 2.36 6.00
N VAL A 234 10.16 1.30 5.90
CA VAL A 234 10.62 -0.05 5.66
C VAL A 234 10.01 -0.57 4.37
N ILE A 235 10.88 -1.04 3.48
CA ILE A 235 10.52 -1.54 2.17
C ILE A 235 10.97 -3.00 2.11
N ALA A 236 10.01 -3.91 1.99
CA ALA A 236 10.27 -5.32 1.78
C ALA A 236 10.17 -5.65 0.30
N GLU A 237 11.22 -6.20 -0.26
CA GLU A 237 11.35 -6.49 -1.68
C GLU A 237 11.38 -7.99 -1.91
N ASP A 238 10.68 -8.43 -2.96
CA ASP A 238 10.62 -9.82 -3.35
C ASP A 238 11.87 -10.21 -4.18
N ARG A 239 12.08 -11.52 -4.27
CA ARG A 239 13.10 -12.14 -5.13
C ARG A 239 12.87 -11.76 -6.59
N GLU A 240 13.95 -11.50 -7.31
CA GLU A 240 13.94 -11.35 -8.76
C GLU A 240 15.20 -11.99 -9.35
N GLY A 241 15.01 -13.03 -10.18
CA GLY A 241 16.11 -13.82 -10.72
C GLY A 241 17.02 -14.37 -9.60
N ASN A 242 18.27 -13.89 -9.58
CA ASN A 242 19.28 -14.29 -8.58
C ASN A 242 19.36 -13.36 -7.37
N GLN A 243 18.55 -12.29 -7.32
CA GLN A 243 18.50 -11.38 -6.19
C GLN A 243 17.57 -11.95 -5.12
N GLU A 244 18.13 -12.26 -3.95
CA GLU A 244 17.39 -12.75 -2.79
C GLU A 244 16.47 -11.67 -2.21
N PRO A 245 15.31 -12.04 -1.63
CA PRO A 245 14.41 -11.07 -1.02
C PRO A 245 15.07 -10.40 0.18
N LEU A 246 14.76 -9.13 0.39
CA LEU A 246 15.40 -8.30 1.40
C LEU A 246 14.45 -7.24 1.95
N ILE A 247 14.71 -6.80 3.18
CA ILE A 247 14.01 -5.68 3.81
C ILE A 247 15.01 -4.55 4.01
N ILE A 248 14.69 -3.37 3.51
CA ILE A 248 15.51 -2.16 3.68
C ILE A 248 14.78 -1.16 4.55
N MET A 249 15.49 -0.63 5.53
CA MET A 249 15.02 0.41 6.42
C MET A 249 15.73 1.72 6.08
N TYR A 250 14.95 2.77 5.89
CA TYR A 250 15.41 4.12 5.61
C TYR A 250 14.99 5.07 6.73
N THR A 251 15.85 6.04 7.05
CA THR A 251 15.47 7.22 7.83
C THR A 251 14.55 8.12 7.01
N TRP A 252 13.74 8.92 7.69
CA TRP A 252 12.82 9.85 7.02
C TRP A 252 12.88 11.25 7.64
N PRO A 253 12.99 12.33 6.84
CA PRO A 253 12.90 12.39 5.38
C PRO A 253 14.20 12.22 4.60
N GLN A 254 15.33 11.97 5.28
CA GLN A 254 16.65 11.96 4.63
C GLN A 254 16.85 10.76 3.69
N MET A 255 16.05 9.69 3.84
CA MET A 255 16.16 8.47 3.04
C MET A 255 17.55 7.82 3.12
N GLU A 256 18.24 7.97 4.26
CA GLU A 256 19.51 7.29 4.51
C GLU A 256 19.24 5.84 4.94
N MET A 257 20.05 4.91 4.46
CA MET A 257 19.91 3.50 4.80
C MET A 257 20.35 3.25 6.24
N ASP A 258 19.42 2.77 7.06
CA ASP A 258 19.67 2.44 8.48
C ASP A 258 19.95 0.95 8.65
N ALA A 259 19.20 0.08 7.96
CA ALA A 259 19.41 -1.35 8.02
C ALA A 259 18.98 -2.08 6.75
N VAL A 260 19.68 -3.18 6.46
CA VAL A 260 19.31 -4.17 5.45
C VAL A 260 19.20 -5.52 6.14
N LEU A 261 18.03 -6.14 6.04
CA LEU A 261 17.73 -7.44 6.63
C LEU A 261 17.58 -8.48 5.50
N ARG A 262 18.24 -9.62 5.67
CA ARG A 262 18.38 -10.67 4.64
C ARG A 262 18.04 -12.03 5.22
N ASP A 263 17.83 -12.99 4.32
CA ASP A 263 17.65 -14.41 4.65
C ASP A 263 16.39 -14.71 5.46
N GLY A 264 15.39 -13.83 5.49
CA GLY A 264 14.19 -14.02 6.33
C GLY A 264 13.08 -14.86 5.70
N THR A 265 13.10 -15.02 4.38
CA THR A 265 12.14 -15.82 3.58
C THR A 265 12.81 -16.24 2.28
N ALA A 266 12.26 -17.24 1.60
CA ALA A 266 12.77 -17.76 0.35
C ALA A 266 12.39 -16.92 -0.89
N ASN A 267 11.21 -16.30 -0.93
CA ASN A 267 10.67 -15.73 -2.18
C ASN A 267 10.29 -14.26 -2.09
N GLY A 268 9.68 -13.82 -1.00
CA GLY A 268 9.23 -12.44 -0.87
C GLY A 268 8.41 -12.23 0.37
N TYR A 269 8.02 -10.99 0.63
CA TYR A 269 7.38 -10.61 1.90
C TYR A 269 5.94 -10.20 1.68
N ALA A 270 5.01 -10.81 2.41
CA ALA A 270 3.59 -10.49 2.33
C ALA A 270 3.25 -9.26 3.17
N ILE A 271 3.74 -9.21 4.41
CA ILE A 271 3.39 -8.16 5.37
C ILE A 271 4.47 -7.96 6.43
N LEU A 272 4.54 -6.75 6.97
CA LEU A 272 5.45 -6.33 8.04
C LEU A 272 4.68 -5.62 9.16
N ASP A 273 5.15 -5.74 10.39
CA ASP A 273 4.70 -4.90 11.50
C ASP A 273 5.83 -4.65 12.53
N PHE A 274 5.81 -3.49 13.16
CA PHE A 274 6.78 -3.13 14.19
C PHE A 274 6.27 -3.46 15.58
N SER A 275 7.18 -3.87 16.47
CA SER A 275 6.84 -3.88 17.89
C SER A 275 6.53 -2.45 18.38
N PRO A 276 5.73 -2.30 19.45
CA PRO A 276 5.27 -0.98 19.89
C PRO A 276 6.40 -0.02 20.28
N ASP A 277 7.48 -0.58 20.83
CA ASP A 277 8.73 0.10 21.21
C ASP A 277 9.70 0.34 20.04
N GLY A 278 9.42 -0.24 18.86
CA GLY A 278 10.26 -0.12 17.67
C GLY A 278 11.57 -0.88 17.76
N GLU A 279 11.76 -1.75 18.75
CA GLU A 279 12.99 -2.57 18.89
C GLU A 279 13.00 -3.74 17.91
N LEU A 280 11.82 -4.28 17.59
CA LEU A 280 11.63 -5.46 16.77
C LEU A 280 10.80 -5.15 15.53
N LEU A 281 11.05 -5.93 14.49
CA LEU A 281 10.24 -6.00 13.28
C LEU A 281 9.75 -7.45 13.14
N ALA A 282 8.48 -7.64 12.82
CA ALA A 282 7.93 -8.91 12.36
C ALA A 282 7.75 -8.84 10.85
N SER A 283 8.12 -9.91 10.17
CA SER A 283 7.86 -10.08 8.73
C SER A 283 7.26 -11.44 8.47
N VAL A 284 6.33 -11.51 7.52
CA VAL A 284 5.81 -12.79 7.03
C VAL A 284 6.17 -13.00 5.56
N GLY A 285 6.74 -14.16 5.26
CA GLY A 285 7.09 -14.61 3.91
C GLY A 285 5.88 -14.94 3.03
N LYS A 286 6.11 -14.97 1.72
CA LYS A 286 5.17 -15.51 0.72
C LYS A 286 5.40 -17.01 0.52
N GLU A 287 4.60 -17.62 -0.35
CA GLU A 287 4.85 -18.97 -0.83
C GLU A 287 6.31 -19.10 -1.34
N PRO A 288 7.05 -20.16 -0.98
CA PRO A 288 6.54 -21.42 -0.39
C PRO A 288 6.67 -21.56 1.13
N ASP A 289 7.26 -20.61 1.84
CA ASP A 289 7.67 -20.84 3.23
C ASP A 289 6.73 -20.24 4.29
N PHE A 290 6.02 -19.15 3.97
CA PHE A 290 5.15 -18.43 4.90
C PHE A 290 5.79 -18.17 6.26
N ASN A 291 7.11 -17.97 6.28
CA ASN A 291 7.87 -17.85 7.52
C ASN A 291 7.52 -16.55 8.25
N LEU A 292 7.15 -16.66 9.53
CA LEU A 292 7.14 -15.55 10.47
C LEU A 292 8.55 -15.38 11.05
N THR A 293 9.16 -14.25 10.74
CA THR A 293 10.51 -13.90 11.18
C THR A 293 10.46 -12.66 12.05
N ILE A 294 11.02 -12.76 13.26
CA ILE A 294 11.17 -11.66 14.22
C ILE A 294 12.61 -11.18 14.18
N TRP A 295 12.80 -9.91 13.88
CA TRP A 295 14.10 -9.28 13.70
C TRP A 295 14.42 -8.37 14.87
N ASN A 296 15.66 -8.42 15.34
CA ASN A 296 16.28 -7.28 15.98
C ASN A 296 17.00 -6.49 14.89
N TRP A 297 16.29 -5.53 14.30
CA TRP A 297 16.79 -4.81 13.14
C TRP A 297 17.96 -3.88 13.50
N LYS A 298 18.00 -3.33 14.73
CA LYS A 298 19.14 -2.52 15.23
C LYS A 298 20.44 -3.33 15.32
N ARG A 299 20.32 -4.63 15.58
CA ARG A 299 21.45 -5.57 15.61
C ARG A 299 21.64 -6.29 14.27
N HIS A 300 20.84 -6.00 13.25
CA HIS A 300 20.83 -6.68 11.94
C HIS A 300 20.73 -8.22 12.06
N LYS A 301 19.93 -8.72 13.02
CA LYS A 301 19.84 -10.15 13.33
C LYS A 301 18.40 -10.65 13.32
N ILE A 302 18.24 -11.89 12.87
CA ILE A 302 17.03 -12.68 13.12
C ILE A 302 17.09 -13.16 14.57
N LEU A 303 16.03 -12.89 15.33
CA LEU A 303 15.88 -13.41 16.69
C LEU A 303 15.19 -14.76 16.70
N LEU A 304 14.07 -14.85 15.99
CA LEU A 304 13.19 -16.02 15.96
C LEU A 304 12.66 -16.19 14.55
N ARG A 305 12.50 -17.44 14.14
CA ARG A 305 11.87 -17.82 12.89
C ARG A 305 11.02 -19.06 13.10
N THR A 306 9.84 -19.06 12.51
CA THR A 306 8.94 -20.21 12.49
C THR A 306 8.02 -20.15 11.29
N SER A 307 7.44 -21.27 10.89
CA SER A 307 6.33 -21.26 9.93
C SER A 307 5.13 -20.54 10.56
N ALA A 308 4.62 -19.50 9.90
CA ALA A 308 3.44 -18.81 10.41
C ALA A 308 2.20 -19.70 10.25
N PHE A 309 2.04 -20.24 9.05
CA PHE A 309 0.95 -21.14 8.67
C PHE A 309 1.27 -21.83 7.33
N THR A 310 0.43 -22.76 6.90
CA THR A 310 0.61 -23.50 5.63
C THR A 310 0.17 -22.71 4.39
N TYR A 311 -0.65 -21.67 4.58
CA TYR A 311 -1.25 -20.88 3.51
C TYR A 311 -0.97 -19.38 3.68
N GLY A 312 -1.42 -18.59 2.70
CA GLY A 312 -1.21 -17.14 2.65
C GLY A 312 -1.61 -16.41 3.93
N VAL A 313 -0.65 -15.68 4.50
CA VAL A 313 -0.86 -14.79 5.65
C VAL A 313 -1.07 -13.37 5.13
N HIS A 314 -2.14 -12.72 5.57
CA HIS A 314 -2.55 -11.39 5.11
C HIS A 314 -2.42 -10.30 6.18
N ALA A 315 -2.32 -10.69 7.44
CA ALA A 315 -2.21 -9.79 8.58
C ALA A 315 -1.11 -10.28 9.55
N VAL A 316 -0.30 -9.36 10.04
CA VAL A 316 0.55 -9.55 11.22
C VAL A 316 0.44 -8.29 12.08
N MET A 317 0.27 -8.46 13.39
CA MET A 317 0.16 -7.34 14.30
C MET A 317 0.77 -7.66 15.65
N PHE A 318 1.78 -6.91 16.07
CA PHE A 318 2.22 -6.90 17.46
C PHE A 318 1.14 -6.31 18.35
N SER A 319 0.96 -6.89 19.54
CA SER A 319 0.08 -6.30 20.53
C SER A 319 0.68 -5.00 21.04
N PRO A 320 -0.03 -3.86 20.91
CA PRO A 320 0.41 -2.60 21.49
C PRO A 320 0.24 -2.55 23.02
N TYR A 321 -0.38 -3.58 23.59
CA TYR A 321 -0.78 -3.63 24.99
C TYR A 321 -0.04 -4.73 25.77
N CYS A 322 0.23 -5.86 25.12
CA CYS A 322 0.83 -7.03 25.74
C CYS A 322 2.21 -7.31 25.14
N GLU A 323 3.26 -7.03 25.91
CA GLU A 323 4.64 -7.19 25.46
C GLU A 323 4.94 -8.63 25.00
N GLY A 324 5.63 -8.75 23.86
CA GLY A 324 6.01 -10.04 23.30
C GLY A 324 4.86 -10.87 22.70
N GLN A 325 3.65 -10.32 22.63
CA GLN A 325 2.54 -10.97 21.91
C GLN A 325 2.37 -10.40 20.51
N LEU A 326 2.01 -11.25 19.56
CA LEU A 326 1.59 -10.85 18.22
C LEU A 326 0.57 -11.82 17.65
N THR A 327 -0.17 -11.38 16.64
CA THR A 327 -1.18 -12.18 15.96
C THR A 327 -0.88 -12.21 14.47
N THR A 328 -0.95 -13.39 13.86
CA THR A 328 -0.95 -13.55 12.40
C THR A 328 -2.30 -14.07 11.94
N ALA A 329 -2.76 -13.65 10.76
CA ALA A 329 -4.02 -14.14 10.20
C ALA A 329 -4.01 -14.07 8.68
N GLY A 330 -4.84 -14.87 8.03
CA GLY A 330 -4.93 -14.91 6.57
C GLY A 330 -5.92 -15.96 6.09
N ALA A 331 -5.53 -16.70 5.05
CA ALA A 331 -6.35 -17.73 4.45
C ALA A 331 -6.76 -18.78 5.48
N ALA A 332 -8.06 -18.85 5.78
CA ALA A 332 -8.69 -19.78 6.73
C ALA A 332 -8.03 -19.90 8.13
N HIS A 333 -7.29 -18.88 8.61
CA HIS A 333 -6.60 -18.99 9.91
C HIS A 333 -6.39 -17.67 10.65
N ILE A 334 -6.22 -17.82 11.96
CA ILE A 334 -5.64 -16.84 12.88
C ILE A 334 -4.77 -17.60 13.87
N LYS A 335 -3.57 -17.11 14.19
CA LYS A 335 -2.63 -17.73 15.12
C LYS A 335 -2.10 -16.69 16.08
N PHE A 336 -2.08 -17.04 17.37
CA PHE A 336 -1.68 -16.18 18.47
C PHE A 336 -0.27 -16.57 18.91
N TRP A 337 0.63 -15.60 18.97
CA TRP A 337 2.03 -15.85 19.25
C TRP A 337 2.46 -15.17 20.53
N LYS A 338 3.28 -15.88 21.31
CA LYS A 338 3.90 -15.36 22.53
C LYS A 338 5.40 -15.64 22.53
N MET A 339 6.18 -14.57 22.62
CA MET A 339 7.61 -14.64 22.89
C MET A 339 7.83 -15.01 24.36
N ALA A 340 8.54 -16.11 24.61
CA ALA A 340 8.78 -16.59 25.96
C ALA A 340 10.23 -17.06 26.13
N GLN A 341 10.83 -16.71 27.27
CA GLN A 341 12.12 -17.27 27.66
C GLN A 341 11.91 -18.69 28.20
N THR A 342 12.48 -19.67 27.53
CA THR A 342 12.49 -21.08 27.96
C THR A 342 13.86 -21.47 28.51
N PHE A 343 13.97 -22.69 29.05
CA PHE A 343 15.26 -23.22 29.50
C PHE A 343 16.30 -23.29 28.37
N THR A 344 15.87 -23.43 27.11
CA THR A 344 16.76 -23.53 25.95
C THR A 344 16.96 -22.20 25.21
N GLY A 345 16.43 -21.09 25.73
CA GLY A 345 16.52 -19.78 25.09
C GLY A 345 15.16 -19.13 24.84
N LEU A 346 15.20 -17.97 24.18
CA LEU A 346 13.99 -17.26 23.73
C LEU A 346 13.30 -18.10 22.65
N LYS A 347 11.99 -18.30 22.74
CA LYS A 347 11.21 -19.01 21.73
C LYS A 347 9.95 -18.26 21.36
N LEU A 348 9.44 -18.54 20.17
CA LEU A 348 8.12 -18.11 19.75
C LEU A 348 7.14 -19.28 19.87
N LYS A 349 6.17 -19.17 20.78
CA LYS A 349 5.09 -20.16 20.96
C LYS A 349 3.87 -19.69 20.20
N GLY A 350 3.36 -20.50 19.29
CA GLY A 350 2.17 -20.20 18.49
C GLY A 350 1.00 -21.11 18.87
N GLU A 351 -0.17 -20.52 19.10
CA GLU A 351 -1.43 -21.22 19.34
C GLU A 351 -2.40 -20.93 18.19
N LEU A 352 -2.85 -21.98 17.50
CA LEU A 352 -3.79 -21.84 16.39
C LEU A 352 -5.19 -21.55 16.93
N GLY A 353 -5.80 -20.46 16.44
CA GLY A 353 -7.16 -20.09 16.79
C GLY A 353 -8.16 -21.11 16.25
N ARG A 354 -9.14 -21.49 17.08
CA ARG A 354 -10.19 -22.43 16.73
C ARG A 354 -11.52 -21.69 16.62
N PHE A 355 -12.11 -21.68 15.44
CA PHE A 355 -13.39 -21.02 15.16
C PHE A 355 -14.57 -21.66 15.92
N GLY A 356 -14.45 -22.92 16.34
CA GLY A 356 -15.48 -23.61 17.12
C GLY A 356 -16.78 -23.77 16.34
N LYS A 357 -17.83 -23.08 16.77
CA LYS A 357 -19.15 -23.09 16.09
C LYS A 357 -19.23 -22.09 14.93
N THR A 358 -18.31 -21.14 14.86
CA THR A 358 -18.24 -20.14 13.79
C THR A 358 -17.64 -20.78 12.54
N GLU A 359 -18.14 -20.41 11.37
CA GLU A 359 -17.59 -20.88 10.10
C GLU A 359 -16.14 -20.41 9.92
N ILE A 360 -15.29 -21.29 9.41
CA ILE A 360 -13.90 -20.95 9.07
C ILE A 360 -13.95 -19.95 7.91
N CYS A 361 -13.16 -18.88 8.01
CA CYS A 361 -13.12 -17.83 6.99
C CYS A 361 -11.74 -17.20 6.90
N ASP A 362 -11.52 -16.46 5.81
CA ASP A 362 -10.33 -15.64 5.61
C ASP A 362 -10.36 -14.41 6.52
N VAL A 363 -9.24 -14.17 7.18
CA VAL A 363 -9.09 -13.06 8.12
C VAL A 363 -8.13 -12.02 7.54
N LEU A 364 -8.68 -10.87 7.16
CA LEU A 364 -7.89 -9.76 6.55
C LEU A 364 -7.47 -8.71 7.57
N GLY A 365 -8.22 -8.54 8.66
CA GLY A 365 -7.95 -7.55 9.69
C GLY A 365 -7.97 -8.18 11.07
N VAL A 366 -6.95 -7.88 11.87
CA VAL A 366 -6.86 -8.27 13.28
C VAL A 366 -6.48 -7.09 14.15
N TYR A 367 -6.81 -7.17 15.44
CA TYR A 367 -6.46 -6.14 16.42
C TYR A 367 -6.36 -6.72 17.83
N PRO A 368 -5.15 -6.84 18.39
CA PRO A 368 -4.96 -7.18 19.80
C PRO A 368 -5.50 -6.07 20.70
N MET A 369 -6.22 -6.44 21.76
CA MET A 369 -6.88 -5.53 22.70
C MET A 369 -6.14 -5.47 24.05
N PRO A 370 -6.40 -4.45 24.90
CA PRO A 370 -5.73 -4.28 26.19
C PRO A 370 -5.94 -5.41 27.21
N ASP A 371 -6.97 -6.21 27.02
CA ASP A 371 -7.45 -7.28 27.89
C ASP A 371 -7.03 -8.69 27.39
N GLU A 372 -6.00 -8.76 26.55
CA GLU A 372 -5.51 -9.97 25.87
C GLU A 372 -6.48 -10.58 24.84
N LYS A 373 -7.69 -10.02 24.66
CA LYS A 373 -8.58 -10.43 23.57
C LYS A 373 -8.01 -9.96 22.23
N VAL A 374 -8.48 -10.57 21.15
CA VAL A 374 -8.15 -10.14 19.79
C VAL A 374 -9.44 -9.98 19.01
N LEU A 375 -9.56 -8.88 18.26
CA LEU A 375 -10.65 -8.68 17.31
C LEU A 375 -10.20 -9.15 15.94
N SER A 376 -11.09 -9.80 15.20
CA SER A 376 -10.87 -10.07 13.79
C SER A 376 -12.10 -9.74 12.95
N GLY A 377 -11.85 -9.41 11.69
CA GLY A 377 -12.90 -9.38 10.67
C GLY A 377 -13.15 -10.79 10.15
N CYS A 378 -14.40 -11.09 9.80
CA CYS A 378 -14.75 -12.30 9.04
C CYS A 378 -15.23 -11.94 7.63
N GLU A 379 -15.41 -12.97 6.80
CA GLU A 379 -15.77 -12.81 5.40
C GLU A 379 -17.15 -12.14 5.20
N TRP A 380 -18.11 -12.47 6.07
CA TRP A 380 -19.47 -11.89 6.04
C TRP A 380 -19.57 -10.53 6.74
N GLY A 381 -18.44 -9.94 7.18
CA GLY A 381 -18.36 -8.55 7.62
C GLY A 381 -18.76 -8.29 9.08
N ASN A 382 -18.81 -9.32 9.92
CA ASN A 382 -18.94 -9.20 11.37
C ASN A 382 -17.58 -9.10 12.07
N ILE A 383 -17.62 -8.82 13.37
CA ILE A 383 -16.43 -8.76 14.22
C ILE A 383 -16.43 -10.02 15.10
N LEU A 384 -15.38 -10.82 15.00
CA LEU A 384 -15.16 -11.95 15.89
C LEU A 384 -14.29 -11.49 17.07
N VAL A 385 -14.68 -11.85 18.28
CA VAL A 385 -13.91 -11.58 19.50
C VAL A 385 -13.29 -12.89 19.97
N TRP A 386 -11.96 -12.92 19.96
CA TRP A 386 -11.17 -14.08 20.36
C TRP A 386 -10.68 -13.93 21.80
N GLU A 387 -10.82 -14.99 22.59
CA GLU A 387 -10.30 -15.09 23.94
C GLU A 387 -9.74 -16.50 24.14
N ALA A 388 -8.50 -16.60 24.64
CA ALA A 388 -7.82 -17.88 24.86
C ALA A 388 -7.89 -18.86 23.66
N GLY A 389 -7.57 -18.35 22.46
CA GLY A 389 -7.53 -19.17 21.24
C GLY A 389 -8.90 -19.51 20.62
N LEU A 390 -10.01 -19.11 21.23
CA LEU A 390 -11.36 -19.45 20.78
C LEU A 390 -12.18 -18.22 20.43
N VAL A 391 -13.12 -18.35 19.49
CA VAL A 391 -14.15 -17.33 19.28
C VAL A 391 -15.08 -17.33 20.49
N LYS A 392 -14.96 -16.29 21.32
CA LYS A 392 -15.81 -16.07 22.48
C LYS A 392 -17.22 -15.67 22.07
N LEU A 393 -17.30 -14.69 21.17
CA LEU A 393 -18.55 -14.13 20.69
C LEU A 393 -18.39 -13.45 19.34
N GLU A 394 -19.51 -13.24 18.67
CA GLU A 394 -19.62 -12.51 17.42
C GLU A 394 -20.44 -11.23 17.61
N VAL A 395 -19.90 -10.10 17.15
CA VAL A 395 -20.60 -8.81 17.20
C VAL A 395 -21.36 -8.61 15.90
N THR A 396 -22.64 -8.33 16.02
CA THR A 396 -23.55 -8.03 14.91
C THR A 396 -24.22 -6.69 15.11
N GLN A 397 -24.84 -6.17 14.07
CA GLN A 397 -25.83 -5.11 14.23
C GLN A 397 -27.13 -5.64 14.83
N ARG A 398 -27.95 -4.73 15.37
CA ARG A 398 -29.26 -5.05 15.94
C ARG A 398 -30.15 -5.83 14.97
N GLY A 399 -30.75 -6.91 15.46
CA GLY A 399 -31.55 -7.85 14.66
C GLY A 399 -30.70 -8.74 13.76
N ARG A 400 -29.53 -9.19 14.26
CA ARG A 400 -28.59 -10.08 13.56
C ARG A 400 -28.15 -9.61 12.17
N LYS A 401 -28.14 -8.30 11.94
CA LYS A 401 -27.64 -7.74 10.69
C LYS A 401 -26.11 -7.74 10.71
N VAL A 402 -25.50 -7.91 9.54
CA VAL A 402 -24.04 -7.85 9.43
C VAL A 402 -23.51 -6.47 9.80
N CYS A 403 -22.33 -6.40 10.42
CA CYS A 403 -21.68 -5.13 10.76
C CYS A 403 -21.26 -4.37 9.50
N HIS A 404 -20.72 -5.07 8.50
CA HIS A 404 -20.34 -4.57 7.19
C HIS A 404 -20.83 -5.52 6.09
N ASN A 405 -21.01 -5.00 4.87
CA ASN A 405 -21.41 -5.83 3.72
C ASN A 405 -20.23 -6.49 2.98
N ALA A 406 -19.04 -6.41 3.57
CA ALA A 406 -17.80 -6.99 3.06
C ALA A 406 -16.80 -7.16 4.22
N PRO A 407 -15.70 -7.91 4.02
CA PRO A 407 -14.74 -8.17 5.08
C PRO A 407 -14.14 -6.90 5.68
N ILE A 408 -14.01 -6.90 7.00
CA ILE A 408 -13.31 -5.87 7.77
C ILE A 408 -11.81 -6.09 7.60
N ILE A 409 -11.10 -5.04 7.19
CA ILE A 409 -9.66 -5.10 6.87
C ILE A 409 -8.81 -4.38 7.91
N GLN A 410 -9.39 -3.51 8.73
CA GLN A 410 -8.65 -2.72 9.70
C GLN A 410 -9.54 -2.30 10.87
N PHE A 411 -8.93 -2.26 12.04
CA PHE A 411 -9.53 -1.85 13.30
C PHE A 411 -8.68 -0.77 13.96
N MET A 412 -9.29 0.08 14.77
CA MET A 412 -8.61 1.07 15.60
C MET A 412 -9.36 1.22 16.92
N LEU A 413 -8.65 1.29 18.04
CA LEU A 413 -9.22 1.64 19.34
C LEU A 413 -9.06 3.14 19.60
N SER A 414 -10.08 3.78 20.16
CA SER A 414 -10.01 5.16 20.62
C SER A 414 -8.95 5.32 21.71
N ALA A 415 -8.39 6.52 21.86
CA ALA A 415 -7.42 6.78 22.92
C ALA A 415 -8.02 6.61 24.33
N ALA A 416 -9.35 6.71 24.46
CA ALA A 416 -10.07 6.47 25.71
C ALA A 416 -10.33 4.98 25.96
N GLY A 417 -10.20 4.12 24.95
CA GLY A 417 -10.41 2.67 25.06
C GLY A 417 -11.88 2.23 24.99
N ASP A 418 -12.80 3.16 24.73
CA ASP A 418 -14.25 2.98 24.80
C ASP A 418 -14.92 2.81 23.43
N GLU A 419 -14.22 3.10 22.34
CA GLU A 419 -14.75 3.00 20.99
C GLU A 419 -13.80 2.22 20.07
N VAL A 420 -14.35 1.23 19.37
CA VAL A 420 -13.65 0.53 18.29
C VAL A 420 -14.15 1.09 16.97
N THR A 421 -13.24 1.47 16.08
CA THR A 421 -13.53 1.84 14.70
C THR A 421 -13.16 0.69 13.78
N THR A 422 -14.10 0.25 12.94
CA THR A 422 -13.90 -0.76 11.90
C THR A 422 -13.94 -0.14 10.52
N ILE A 423 -13.11 -0.68 9.63
CA ILE A 423 -13.00 -0.27 8.24
C ILE A 423 -13.10 -1.52 7.38
N ALA A 424 -14.03 -1.51 6.44
CA ALA A 424 -14.24 -2.67 5.59
C ALA A 424 -14.23 -2.33 4.10
N ARG A 425 -14.15 -3.38 3.30
CA ARG A 425 -14.16 -3.29 1.83
C ARG A 425 -15.50 -2.84 1.26
N ASP A 426 -16.54 -2.74 2.09
CA ASP A 426 -17.84 -2.22 1.69
C ASP A 426 -17.83 -0.69 1.50
N GLY A 427 -16.69 -0.04 1.74
CA GLY A 427 -16.53 1.40 1.60
C GLY A 427 -16.98 2.16 2.84
N CYS A 428 -17.28 1.47 3.95
CA CYS A 428 -17.77 2.07 5.17
C CYS A 428 -16.74 2.00 6.30
N VAL A 429 -16.72 3.09 7.07
CA VAL A 429 -16.05 3.20 8.36
C VAL A 429 -17.13 3.34 9.42
N ARG A 430 -17.08 2.50 10.45
CA ARG A 430 -18.08 2.47 11.53
C ARG A 430 -17.38 2.52 12.87
N ALA A 431 -17.89 3.32 13.79
CA ALA A 431 -17.45 3.35 15.18
C ALA A 431 -18.48 2.65 16.07
N TRP A 432 -18.02 1.91 17.07
CA TRP A 432 -18.82 1.07 17.97
C TRP A 432 -18.45 1.39 19.41
N TYR A 433 -19.43 1.61 20.28
CA TYR A 433 -19.19 1.77 21.72
C TYR A 433 -18.86 0.41 22.35
N TRP A 434 -17.58 0.20 22.64
CA TRP A 434 -17.00 -1.11 22.89
C TRP A 434 -17.23 -1.62 24.32
N ASP A 435 -17.45 -0.74 25.29
CA ASP A 435 -17.77 -1.12 26.68
C ASP A 435 -18.94 -2.11 26.77
N THR A 436 -19.87 -2.05 25.81
CA THR A 436 -21.03 -2.96 25.74
C THR A 436 -20.59 -4.39 25.44
N VAL A 437 -19.59 -4.58 24.58
CA VAL A 437 -19.05 -5.90 24.22
C VAL A 437 -18.16 -6.43 25.32
N ASP A 438 -17.33 -5.58 25.91
CA ASP A 438 -16.39 -6.00 26.95
C ASP A 438 -17.11 -6.52 28.21
N GLN A 439 -18.26 -5.92 28.53
CA GLN A 439 -19.11 -6.34 29.66
C GLN A 439 -20.11 -7.45 29.29
N ALA A 440 -20.19 -7.84 28.02
CA ALA A 440 -21.14 -8.85 27.59
C ALA A 440 -20.66 -10.26 27.92
N ASP A 441 -21.58 -11.08 28.41
CA ASP A 441 -21.41 -12.50 28.63
C ASP A 441 -22.61 -13.24 28.01
N PRO A 442 -22.65 -13.33 26.66
CA PRO A 442 -23.76 -13.98 25.97
C PRO A 442 -23.77 -15.49 26.27
N PRO A 443 -24.94 -16.14 26.25
CA PRO A 443 -25.05 -17.59 26.45
C PRO A 443 -24.22 -18.38 25.42
N GLU A 444 -23.66 -19.52 25.82
CA GLU A 444 -22.85 -20.39 24.93
C GLU A 444 -23.61 -20.93 23.70
N ASP A 445 -24.94 -21.00 23.78
CA ASP A 445 -25.81 -21.43 22.68
C ASP A 445 -26.16 -20.29 21.71
N ASP A 446 -25.94 -19.04 22.10
CA ASP A 446 -26.19 -17.85 21.28
C ASP A 446 -25.11 -16.77 21.55
N PRO A 447 -23.84 -17.03 21.17
CA PRO A 447 -22.68 -16.21 21.56
C PRO A 447 -22.58 -14.93 20.72
N PHE A 448 -23.62 -14.12 20.70
CA PHE A 448 -23.69 -12.91 19.90
C PHE A 448 -23.99 -11.69 20.73
N VAL A 449 -23.36 -10.57 20.35
CA VAL A 449 -23.62 -9.25 20.94
C VAL A 449 -24.09 -8.31 19.84
N GLU A 450 -25.28 -7.74 20.05
CA GLU A 450 -25.85 -6.80 19.10
C GLU A 450 -25.53 -5.34 19.47
N LEU A 451 -24.93 -4.60 18.55
CA LEU A 451 -24.63 -3.18 18.69
C LEU A 451 -25.27 -2.37 17.56
N ASN A 452 -25.30 -1.05 17.69
CA ASN A 452 -25.46 -0.16 16.54
C ASN A 452 -24.21 0.70 16.44
N PRO A 453 -23.78 1.05 15.21
CA PRO A 453 -22.67 1.97 15.07
C PRO A 453 -23.06 3.33 15.69
N VAL A 454 -22.19 3.89 16.53
CA VAL A 454 -22.37 5.22 17.10
C VAL A 454 -22.12 6.31 16.06
N ALA A 455 -21.28 5.99 15.07
CA ALA A 455 -21.02 6.84 13.92
C ALA A 455 -20.72 5.97 12.69
N GLU A 456 -21.13 6.44 11.52
CA GLU A 456 -20.93 5.77 10.25
C GLU A 456 -20.57 6.80 9.16
N THR A 457 -19.51 6.50 8.40
CA THR A 457 -19.17 7.21 7.17
C THR A 457 -18.97 6.21 6.05
N CYS A 458 -19.79 6.26 5.01
CA CYS A 458 -19.67 5.40 3.84
C CYS A 458 -19.38 6.21 2.58
N VAL A 459 -18.39 5.76 1.81
CA VAL A 459 -18.09 6.31 0.49
C VAL A 459 -18.77 5.43 -0.56
N ARG A 460 -19.91 5.89 -1.08
CA ARG A 460 -20.75 5.10 -2.00
C ARG A 460 -19.97 4.74 -3.28
N THR A 461 -20.11 3.48 -3.74
CA THR A 461 -19.52 2.86 -4.95
C THR A 461 -18.06 2.38 -4.89
N LEU A 462 -17.41 2.36 -3.71
CA LEU A 462 -15.95 2.22 -3.61
C LEU A 462 -15.52 1.19 -2.56
N SER A 463 -14.41 0.48 -2.81
CA SER A 463 -13.76 -0.45 -1.88
C SER A 463 -12.64 0.28 -1.14
N ILE A 464 -12.60 0.19 0.19
CA ILE A 464 -11.45 0.66 0.98
C ILE A 464 -10.47 -0.51 1.10
N ASN A 465 -9.19 -0.28 0.76
CA ASN A 465 -8.13 -1.26 0.88
C ASN A 465 -7.13 -0.94 2.00
N THR A 466 -7.09 0.31 2.47
CA THR A 466 -6.27 0.76 3.59
C THR A 466 -6.81 2.10 4.09
N LEU A 467 -6.68 2.38 5.39
CA LEU A 467 -6.93 3.68 5.97
C LEU A 467 -5.74 4.13 6.82
N PHE A 468 -5.36 5.39 6.66
CA PHE A 468 -4.43 6.08 7.55
C PHE A 468 -5.08 7.33 8.10
N SER A 469 -4.71 7.67 9.34
CA SER A 469 -4.99 8.98 9.92
C SER A 469 -3.78 9.89 9.73
N PHE A 470 -3.99 11.08 9.17
CA PHE A 470 -3.06 12.20 9.31
C PHE A 470 -3.45 13.03 10.54
N ASN A 471 -2.50 13.27 11.43
CA ASN A 471 -2.66 14.08 12.65
C ASN A 471 -3.79 13.57 13.59
N ALA A 472 -4.07 14.34 14.64
CA ALA A 472 -5.21 14.13 15.55
C ALA A 472 -6.59 14.40 14.89
N SER A 473 -6.59 14.85 13.64
CA SER A 473 -7.80 15.11 12.84
C SER A 473 -7.88 14.05 11.76
N TYR A 474 -8.56 12.93 12.04
CA TYR A 474 -8.77 11.75 11.18
C TYR A 474 -8.97 12.10 9.69
N SER A 475 -7.87 12.38 9.01
CA SER A 475 -7.85 12.68 7.58
C SER A 475 -7.65 11.35 6.89
N VAL A 476 -8.63 10.95 6.09
CA VAL A 476 -8.65 9.64 5.46
C VAL A 476 -8.09 9.75 4.06
N LEU A 477 -7.06 8.96 3.75
CA LEU A 477 -6.73 8.67 2.36
C LEU A 477 -7.53 7.45 1.92
N VAL A 478 -8.53 7.65 1.07
CA VAL A 478 -9.29 6.55 0.46
C VAL A 478 -8.70 6.29 -0.92
N HIS A 479 -8.31 5.05 -1.18
CA HIS A 479 -7.85 4.64 -2.51
C HIS A 479 -9.02 4.06 -3.32
N TYR A 480 -9.26 4.62 -4.52
CA TYR A 480 -10.42 4.30 -5.35
C TYR A 480 -10.11 3.25 -6.45
N ARG A 481 -11.13 2.52 -6.92
CA ARG A 481 -11.05 1.49 -8.00
C ARG A 481 -10.61 2.03 -9.39
N ARG A 482 -10.17 3.29 -9.46
CA ARG A 482 -9.62 3.97 -10.65
C ARG A 482 -8.26 4.65 -10.41
N GLY A 483 -7.52 4.25 -9.37
CA GLY A 483 -6.18 4.78 -9.11
C GLY A 483 -6.13 6.20 -8.54
N VAL A 484 -7.28 6.78 -8.20
CA VAL A 484 -7.34 8.11 -7.60
C VAL A 484 -7.07 7.98 -6.10
N ILE A 485 -6.09 8.74 -5.61
CA ILE A 485 -5.80 8.92 -4.19
C ILE A 485 -6.53 10.17 -3.73
N GLY A 486 -7.61 10.00 -2.96
CA GLY A 486 -8.40 11.11 -2.42
C GLY A 486 -8.17 11.33 -0.93
N ARG A 487 -8.13 12.60 -0.50
CA ARG A 487 -8.23 12.97 0.91
C ARG A 487 -9.70 13.24 1.22
N SER A 488 -10.26 12.53 2.19
CA SER A 488 -11.56 12.83 2.79
C SER A 488 -11.35 13.23 4.25
N GLU A 489 -11.82 14.40 4.66
CA GLU A 489 -11.91 14.73 6.08
C GLU A 489 -13.10 13.96 6.66
N MET A 490 -12.84 12.98 7.51
CA MET A 490 -13.90 12.43 8.36
C MET A 490 -13.95 13.29 9.62
N LYS A 491 -15.01 14.10 9.73
CA LYS A 491 -15.33 14.80 10.97
C LYS A 491 -16.10 13.82 11.84
N TRP A 492 -15.43 13.27 12.83
CA TRP A 492 -16.05 12.55 13.93
C TRP A 492 -16.37 13.54 15.05
#